data_AF-A0A7Z9GYH6-F1
#
_entry.id   AF-A0A7Z9GYH6-F1
#
_cell.length_a   1.000
_cell.length_b   1.000
_cell.length_c   1.000
_cell.angle_alpha   90.00
_cell.angle_beta   90.00
_cell.angle_gamma   90.00
#
_symmetry.space_group_name_H-M   'P 1'
#
loop_
_entity.id
_entity.type
_entity.pdbx_description
1 polymer ?
#
loop_
_entity_poly.entity_id
_entity_poly.type
_entity_poly.pdbx_seq_one_letter_code
_entity_poly.pdbx_strand_id
1 'polypeptide(L)'
;MSGVIGHMMYAILGGKAAEQRRLPVVPLLNRYYASYLAGAYLGCDVQTLPAAICVDTGAPVGYGSQLPAHSPLTGGAVRPYHLIVDDKQYTPRQIHQLFYGRTHLSFGWSAAQQDHALPWNQVPDYLAAAIGDALRLFGPGHRQVAYILGWLTHVVGDNLIKSYQPGIDLELLDGTYTPQNRPIQDLVTFHGVGRQELGLSWEDLMADMASTPVEPVQFHYMRVAAPRGQLAEQFPQYWRPEDARLLQAVFQENRRYQQIRNGRLLQQLALRQLNGRWVCDEELSQRTGGLQYEEMVSLAKKADFRHALWQMGEAVADLMEKVVQRQPLLQEMPRDNGPGWKQLSGRWKKQ
;
A
#
# COMPACT_ATOMS: atom_id res chain seq x y z
N MET A 1 -9.33 2.60 5.12
CA MET A 1 -8.13 3.42 4.87
C MET A 1 -7.23 2.60 3.95
N SER A 2 -7.68 2.37 2.71
CA SER A 2 -7.02 1.52 1.70
C SER A 2 -6.31 2.39 0.66
N GLY A 3 -5.61 3.41 1.15
CA GLY A 3 -4.86 4.38 0.35
C GLY A 3 -3.40 4.46 0.80
N VAL A 4 -2.58 5.22 0.09
CA VAL A 4 -1.15 5.36 0.40
C VAL A 4 -0.87 5.71 1.87
N ILE A 5 -1.63 6.66 2.44
CA ILE A 5 -1.49 7.06 3.85
C ILE A 5 -1.79 5.89 4.78
N GLY A 6 -2.87 5.16 4.53
CA GLY A 6 -3.26 4.02 5.36
C GLY A 6 -2.26 2.88 5.32
N HIS A 7 -1.91 2.41 4.13
CA HIS A 7 -0.97 1.29 4.02
C HIS A 7 0.42 1.63 4.54
N MET A 8 0.91 2.86 4.32
CA MET A 8 2.16 3.29 4.93
C MET A 8 2.05 3.36 6.46
N MET A 9 0.93 3.87 7.00
CA MET A 9 0.70 3.86 8.44
C MET A 9 0.65 2.44 9.02
N TYR A 10 -0.04 1.51 8.35
CA TYR A 10 -0.10 0.11 8.75
C TYR A 10 1.31 -0.51 8.81
N ALA A 11 2.15 -0.20 7.82
CA ALA A 11 3.54 -0.66 7.80
C ALA A 11 4.35 -0.02 8.94
N ILE A 12 4.21 1.28 9.17
CA ILE A 12 4.90 1.98 10.25
C ILE A 12 4.52 1.37 11.62
N LEU A 13 3.23 1.17 11.88
CA LEU A 13 2.74 0.61 13.14
C LEU A 13 3.08 -0.89 13.28
N GLY A 14 2.97 -1.66 12.20
CA GLY A 14 3.36 -3.07 12.17
C GLY A 14 4.84 -3.28 12.42
N GLY A 15 5.70 -2.46 11.81
CA GLY A 15 7.14 -2.46 12.08
C GLY A 15 7.47 -2.11 13.54
N LYS A 16 6.73 -1.18 14.15
CA LYS A 16 6.87 -0.84 15.57
C LYS A 16 6.42 -1.97 16.50
N ALA A 17 5.29 -2.62 16.21
CA ALA A 17 4.84 -3.79 16.97
C ALA A 17 5.84 -4.95 16.84
N ALA A 18 6.38 -5.20 15.64
CA ALA A 18 7.44 -6.17 15.41
C ALA A 18 8.72 -5.84 16.20
N GLU A 19 9.10 -4.56 16.29
CA GLU A 19 10.23 -4.09 17.10
C GLU A 19 10.02 -4.36 18.59
N GLN A 20 8.82 -4.07 19.13
CA GLN A 20 8.46 -4.36 20.52
C GLN A 20 8.54 -5.85 20.83
N ARG A 21 8.14 -6.70 19.88
CA ARG A 21 8.25 -8.17 19.96
C ARG A 21 9.64 -8.71 19.66
N ARG A 22 10.59 -7.85 19.30
CA ARG A 22 11.98 -8.21 18.95
C ARG A 22 12.07 -9.24 17.82
N LEU A 23 11.20 -9.12 16.81
CA LEU A 23 11.25 -10.01 15.65
C LEU A 23 12.58 -9.84 14.89
N PRO A 24 13.20 -10.94 14.40
CA PRO A 24 14.53 -10.90 13.79
C PRO A 24 14.58 -10.12 12.46
N VAL A 25 13.43 -9.81 11.87
CA VAL A 25 13.33 -9.06 10.61
C VAL A 25 13.43 -7.55 10.79
N VAL A 26 13.29 -7.03 12.01
CA VAL A 26 13.22 -5.58 12.28
C VAL A 26 14.44 -4.81 11.76
N PRO A 27 15.69 -5.25 11.98
CA PRO A 27 16.84 -4.53 11.43
C PRO A 27 16.84 -4.43 9.90
N LEU A 28 16.37 -5.49 9.23
CA LEU A 28 16.23 -5.53 7.79
C LEU A 28 15.16 -4.55 7.31
N LEU A 29 14.00 -4.47 7.99
CA LEU A 29 12.96 -3.49 7.69
C LEU A 29 13.52 -2.06 7.80
N ASN A 30 14.23 -1.77 8.89
CA ASN A 30 14.81 -0.46 9.12
C ASN A 30 15.88 -0.09 8.09
N ARG A 31 16.72 -1.05 7.70
CA ARG A 31 17.76 -0.82 6.67
C ARG A 31 17.16 -0.51 5.31
N TYR A 32 16.11 -1.22 4.92
CA TYR A 32 15.46 -1.10 3.61
C TYR A 32 14.07 -0.48 3.74
N TYR A 33 13.96 0.56 4.57
CA TYR A 33 12.68 1.13 4.98
C TYR A 33 11.83 1.62 3.79
N ALA A 34 12.46 2.30 2.83
CA ALA A 34 11.80 2.72 1.60
C ALA A 34 11.19 1.54 0.82
N SER A 35 11.90 0.41 0.75
CA SER A 35 11.40 -0.80 0.09
C SER A 35 10.32 -1.51 0.89
N TYR A 36 10.41 -1.50 2.22
CA TYR A 36 9.34 -1.96 3.09
C TYR A 36 8.05 -1.16 2.89
N LEU A 37 8.12 0.17 2.89
CA LEU A 37 6.97 1.03 2.63
C LEU A 37 6.45 0.90 1.19
N ALA A 38 7.36 0.75 0.21
CA ALA A 38 6.98 0.49 -1.18
C ALA A 38 6.20 -0.82 -1.28
N GLY A 39 6.65 -1.90 -0.62
CA GLY A 39 5.90 -3.16 -0.57
C GLY A 39 4.50 -3.00 0.03
N ALA A 40 4.32 -2.14 1.03
CA ALA A 40 3.02 -1.92 1.66
C ALA A 40 1.99 -1.25 0.74
N TYR A 41 2.42 -0.53 -0.29
CA TYR A 41 1.49 0.20 -1.16
C TYR A 41 1.73 -0.04 -2.64
N LEU A 42 2.95 0.25 -3.10
CA LEU A 42 3.33 0.15 -4.50
C LEU A 42 3.43 -1.30 -4.94
N GLY A 43 3.06 -1.59 -6.18
CA GLY A 43 3.03 -2.96 -6.72
C GLY A 43 1.98 -3.88 -6.11
N CYS A 44 1.23 -3.42 -5.10
CA CYS A 44 0.07 -4.10 -4.54
C CYS A 44 -1.21 -3.42 -5.01
N ASP A 45 -1.20 -2.09 -5.00
CA ASP A 45 -2.21 -1.28 -5.68
C ASP A 45 -1.80 -1.05 -7.15
N VAL A 46 -1.98 -2.09 -7.97
CA VAL A 46 -1.80 -2.06 -9.44
C VAL A 46 -2.68 -0.99 -10.11
N GLN A 47 -3.66 -0.42 -9.39
CA GLN A 47 -4.48 0.68 -9.88
C GLN A 47 -3.81 2.05 -9.78
N THR A 48 -2.58 2.18 -9.22
CA THR A 48 -1.86 3.46 -9.23
C THR A 48 -1.39 3.79 -10.65
N LEU A 49 -2.35 4.16 -11.49
CA LEU A 49 -2.23 4.55 -12.88
C LEU A 49 -3.12 5.79 -13.06
N PRO A 50 -2.81 6.65 -14.02
CA PRO A 50 -3.74 7.71 -14.36
C PRO A 50 -5.04 7.11 -14.90
N ALA A 51 -6.16 7.76 -14.57
CA ALA A 51 -7.45 7.39 -15.14
C ALA A 51 -7.69 8.11 -16.47
N ALA A 52 -7.11 9.32 -16.62
CA ALA A 52 -7.32 10.18 -17.77
C ALA A 52 -6.09 11.03 -18.07
N ILE A 53 -6.13 11.69 -19.23
CA ILE A 53 -5.23 12.77 -19.62
C ILE A 53 -6.06 14.06 -19.74
N CYS A 54 -5.60 15.13 -19.09
CA CYS A 54 -6.16 16.47 -19.29
C CYS A 54 -5.90 16.93 -20.72
N VAL A 55 -6.95 17.31 -21.45
CA VAL A 55 -6.84 17.71 -22.86
C VAL A 55 -6.00 18.99 -23.01
N ASP A 56 -6.18 19.96 -22.11
CA ASP A 56 -5.54 21.27 -22.20
C ASP A 56 -4.02 21.22 -21.94
N THR A 57 -3.58 20.33 -21.05
CA THR A 57 -2.19 20.29 -20.56
C THR A 57 -1.41 19.05 -21.02
N GLY A 58 -2.11 18.03 -21.51
CA GLY A 58 -1.52 16.70 -21.75
C GLY A 58 -1.12 15.94 -20.48
N ALA A 59 -1.38 16.48 -19.28
CA ALA A 59 -0.94 15.89 -18.03
C ALA A 59 -1.83 14.69 -17.62
N PRO A 60 -1.23 13.64 -17.03
CA PRO A 60 -1.98 12.51 -16.48
C PRO A 60 -2.72 12.93 -15.20
N VAL A 61 -3.98 12.54 -15.08
CA VAL A 61 -4.89 12.89 -13.97
C VAL A 61 -5.80 11.72 -13.56
N GLY A 62 -6.45 11.85 -12.41
CA GLY A 62 -7.35 10.83 -11.85
C GLY A 62 -6.60 9.65 -11.20
N TYR A 63 -7.30 8.56 -10.91
CA TYR A 63 -6.69 7.40 -10.25
C TYR A 63 -7.39 6.09 -10.64
N GLY A 64 -6.63 5.15 -11.17
CA GLY A 64 -7.11 3.81 -11.49
C GLY A 64 -8.28 3.83 -12.47
N SER A 65 -9.31 3.04 -12.17
CA SER A 65 -10.48 2.91 -13.04
C SER A 65 -11.52 4.02 -12.90
N GLN A 66 -11.25 5.06 -12.10
CA GLN A 66 -12.19 6.15 -11.84
C GLN A 66 -11.91 7.32 -12.79
N LEU A 67 -12.61 7.34 -13.92
CA LEU A 67 -12.52 8.42 -14.90
C LEU A 67 -13.17 9.69 -14.32
N PRO A 68 -12.42 10.78 -14.08
CA PRO A 68 -13.02 12.02 -13.64
C PRO A 68 -13.87 12.64 -14.76
N ALA A 69 -14.94 13.35 -14.40
CA ALA A 69 -15.78 14.06 -15.37
C ALA A 69 -15.02 15.23 -16.03
N HIS A 70 -14.15 15.89 -15.26
CA HIS A 70 -13.38 17.07 -15.68
C HIS A 70 -11.94 16.99 -15.17
N SER A 71 -11.05 17.76 -15.80
CA SER A 71 -9.65 17.86 -15.38
C SER A 71 -9.58 18.50 -13.99
N PRO A 72 -8.97 17.86 -12.99
CA PRO A 72 -8.74 18.50 -11.68
C PRO A 72 -7.71 19.63 -11.75
N LEU A 73 -7.02 19.80 -12.89
CA LEU A 73 -6.02 20.85 -13.08
C LEU A 73 -6.61 22.12 -13.68
N THR A 74 -7.62 21.99 -14.56
CA THR A 74 -8.13 23.10 -15.38
C THR A 74 -9.66 23.24 -15.35
N GLY A 75 -10.38 22.26 -14.82
CA GLY A 75 -11.84 22.14 -14.99
C GLY A 75 -12.28 21.75 -16.41
N GLY A 76 -11.35 21.61 -17.35
CA GLY A 76 -11.60 21.31 -18.76
C GLY A 76 -11.85 19.82 -19.05
N ALA A 77 -11.87 19.48 -20.33
CA ALA A 77 -12.11 18.12 -20.79
C ALA A 77 -10.96 17.15 -20.43
N VAL A 78 -11.32 15.88 -20.30
CA VAL A 78 -10.36 14.77 -20.16
C VAL A 78 -10.61 13.71 -21.21
N ARG A 79 -9.55 12.98 -21.58
CA ARG A 79 -9.66 11.76 -22.38
C ARG A 79 -9.19 10.54 -21.58
N PRO A 80 -9.79 9.35 -21.76
CA PRO A 80 -9.37 8.15 -21.05
C PRO A 80 -7.89 7.81 -21.26
N TYR A 81 -7.22 7.40 -20.18
CA TYR A 81 -5.86 6.91 -20.24
C TYR A 81 -5.80 5.45 -20.72
N HIS A 82 -4.78 5.14 -21.52
CA HIS A 82 -4.44 3.79 -21.94
C HIS A 82 -2.94 3.57 -21.76
N LEU A 83 -2.57 2.43 -21.18
CA LEU A 83 -1.20 1.93 -21.21
C LEU A 83 -1.01 1.11 -22.49
N ILE A 84 0.05 1.38 -23.25
CA ILE A 84 0.35 0.68 -24.51
C ILE A 84 1.52 -0.28 -24.28
N VAL A 85 1.32 -1.56 -24.58
CA VAL A 85 2.35 -2.61 -24.49
C VAL A 85 2.18 -3.55 -25.68
N ASP A 86 3.25 -3.81 -26.43
CA ASP A 86 3.23 -4.69 -27.61
C ASP A 86 2.06 -4.35 -28.58
N ASP A 87 1.90 -3.06 -28.89
CA ASP A 87 0.83 -2.48 -29.74
C ASP A 87 -0.61 -2.69 -29.23
N LYS A 88 -0.79 -3.25 -28.03
CA LYS A 88 -2.09 -3.42 -27.37
C LYS A 88 -2.33 -2.31 -26.38
N GLN A 89 -3.56 -1.81 -26.35
CA GLN A 89 -4.01 -0.80 -25.40
C GLN A 89 -4.73 -1.44 -24.22
N TYR A 90 -4.37 -1.01 -23.02
CA TYR A 90 -4.94 -1.48 -21.76
C TYR A 90 -5.50 -0.30 -20.97
N THR A 91 -6.78 -0.36 -20.65
CA THR A 91 -7.40 0.55 -19.68
C THR A 91 -6.97 0.19 -18.25
N PRO A 92 -6.95 1.14 -17.31
CA PRO A 92 -6.74 0.83 -15.90
C PRO A 92 -7.68 -0.24 -15.34
N ARG A 93 -8.93 -0.31 -15.83
CA ARG A 93 -9.91 -1.33 -15.43
C ARG A 93 -9.49 -2.74 -15.87
N GLN A 94 -8.97 -2.89 -17.10
CA GLN A 94 -8.47 -4.18 -17.59
C GLN A 94 -7.24 -4.62 -16.79
N ILE A 95 -6.31 -3.69 -16.52
CA ILE A 95 -5.12 -3.97 -15.71
C ILE A 95 -5.52 -4.44 -14.30
N HIS A 96 -6.50 -3.75 -13.71
CA HIS A 96 -7.07 -4.14 -12.42
C HIS A 96 -7.65 -5.57 -12.46
N GLN A 97 -8.47 -5.90 -13.46
CA GLN A 97 -9.06 -7.23 -13.58
C GLN A 97 -8.01 -8.34 -13.75
N LEU A 98 -6.86 -8.05 -14.36
CA LEU A 98 -5.79 -9.02 -14.57
C LEU A 98 -4.94 -9.27 -13.30
N PHE A 99 -4.66 -8.22 -12.53
CA PHE A 99 -3.62 -8.28 -11.49
C PHE A 99 -4.08 -8.02 -10.06
N TYR A 100 -5.27 -7.46 -9.84
CA TYR A 100 -5.70 -7.06 -8.49
C TYR A 100 -5.83 -8.26 -7.53
N GLY A 101 -6.46 -9.35 -7.95
CA GLY A 101 -6.51 -10.56 -7.14
C GLY A 101 -5.13 -11.15 -6.84
N ARG A 102 -4.17 -11.01 -7.76
CA ARG A 102 -2.79 -11.51 -7.59
C ARG A 102 -2.02 -10.76 -6.51
N THR A 103 -2.33 -9.49 -6.29
CA THR A 103 -1.68 -8.69 -5.24
C THR A 103 -2.36 -8.82 -3.87
N HIS A 104 -3.64 -9.20 -3.82
CA HIS A 104 -4.39 -9.30 -2.56
C HIS A 104 -4.51 -10.73 -2.03
N LEU A 105 -4.23 -11.73 -2.88
CA LEU A 105 -4.27 -13.17 -2.62
C LEU A 105 -5.66 -13.71 -2.29
N SER A 106 -6.25 -13.26 -1.19
CA SER A 106 -7.49 -13.79 -0.61
C SER A 106 -8.77 -13.22 -1.20
N PHE A 107 -8.68 -12.09 -1.91
CA PHE A 107 -9.81 -11.46 -2.57
C PHE A 107 -9.36 -10.67 -3.81
N GLY A 108 -10.29 -9.97 -4.46
CA GLY A 108 -9.99 -9.10 -5.61
C GLY A 108 -9.96 -9.84 -6.95
N TRP A 109 -10.33 -11.12 -6.94
CA TRP A 109 -10.51 -11.94 -8.13
C TRP A 109 -11.88 -11.68 -8.77
N SER A 110 -11.96 -11.86 -10.08
CA SER A 110 -13.26 -11.84 -10.76
C SER A 110 -14.11 -13.05 -10.34
N ALA A 111 -15.43 -12.99 -10.59
CA ALA A 111 -16.33 -14.10 -10.27
C ALA A 111 -15.91 -15.44 -10.92
N ALA A 112 -15.32 -15.38 -12.13
CA ALA A 112 -14.80 -16.55 -12.84
C ALA A 112 -13.46 -17.08 -12.28
N GLN A 113 -12.88 -16.40 -11.30
CA GLN A 113 -11.55 -16.68 -10.74
C GLN A 113 -11.61 -16.86 -9.21
N GLN A 114 -12.78 -17.16 -8.65
CA GLN A 114 -12.93 -17.34 -7.20
C GLN A 114 -11.99 -18.41 -6.66
N ASP A 115 -11.78 -19.50 -7.40
CA ASP A 115 -10.86 -20.60 -7.03
C ASP A 115 -9.38 -20.18 -7.00
N HIS A 116 -9.03 -19.00 -7.53
CA HIS A 116 -7.67 -18.46 -7.42
C HIS A 116 -7.39 -17.85 -6.04
N ALA A 117 -8.44 -17.56 -5.27
CA ALA A 117 -8.35 -16.92 -3.97
C ALA A 117 -7.67 -17.84 -2.95
N LEU A 118 -6.68 -17.30 -2.24
CA LEU A 118 -5.97 -18.02 -1.21
C LEU A 118 -6.72 -17.92 0.13
N PRO A 119 -7.12 -19.05 0.74
CA PRO A 119 -7.69 -19.03 2.09
C PRO A 119 -6.76 -18.35 3.09
N TRP A 120 -7.31 -17.57 4.01
CA TRP A 120 -6.51 -16.76 4.96
C TRP A 120 -5.51 -17.59 5.78
N ASN A 121 -5.88 -18.82 6.16
CA ASN A 121 -5.00 -19.72 6.91
C ASN A 121 -3.77 -20.19 6.11
N GLN A 122 -3.78 -20.08 4.77
CA GLN A 122 -2.65 -20.41 3.89
C GLN A 122 -1.76 -19.20 3.56
N VAL A 123 -2.21 -17.98 3.86
CA VAL A 123 -1.44 -16.74 3.61
C VAL A 123 -0.05 -16.76 4.27
N PRO A 124 0.12 -17.21 5.54
CA PRO A 124 1.46 -17.30 6.14
C PRO A 124 2.41 -18.22 5.37
N ASP A 125 1.93 -19.35 4.86
CA ASP A 125 2.75 -20.33 4.12
C ASP A 125 3.16 -19.77 2.75
N TYR A 126 2.21 -19.14 2.05
CA TYR A 126 2.49 -18.46 0.77
C TYR A 126 3.56 -17.37 0.91
N LEU A 127 3.45 -16.52 1.94
CA LEU A 127 4.41 -15.47 2.20
C LEU A 127 5.79 -16.03 2.59
N ALA A 128 5.83 -17.07 3.43
CA ALA A 128 7.07 -17.72 3.82
C ALA A 128 7.79 -18.37 2.62
N ALA A 129 7.04 -19.01 1.72
CA ALA A 129 7.57 -19.57 0.48
C ALA A 129 8.11 -18.47 -0.46
N ALA A 130 7.35 -17.38 -0.64
CA ALA A 130 7.78 -16.24 -1.45
C ALA A 130 9.08 -15.59 -0.93
N ILE A 131 9.23 -15.45 0.39
CA ILE A 131 10.47 -14.94 1.02
C ILE A 131 11.63 -15.93 0.83
N GLY A 132 11.38 -17.22 1.03
CA GLY A 132 12.39 -18.26 0.81
C GLY A 132 12.93 -18.23 -0.62
N ASP A 133 12.03 -18.09 -1.58
CA ASP A 133 12.39 -17.96 -2.99
C ASP A 133 13.09 -16.63 -3.30
N ALA A 134 12.71 -15.52 -2.65
CA ALA A 134 13.41 -14.24 -2.75
C ALA A 134 14.90 -14.40 -2.42
N LEU A 135 15.18 -15.05 -1.27
CA LEU A 135 16.54 -15.28 -0.78
C LEU A 135 17.36 -16.23 -1.66
N ARG A 136 16.72 -17.26 -2.23
CA ARG A 136 17.42 -18.31 -3.00
C ARG A 136 17.56 -17.99 -4.48
N LEU A 137 16.57 -17.33 -5.08
CA LEU A 137 16.45 -17.20 -6.55
C LEU A 137 16.77 -15.81 -7.09
N PHE A 138 16.73 -14.78 -6.24
CA PHE A 138 16.81 -13.38 -6.69
C PHE A 138 18.00 -12.62 -6.09
N GLY A 139 19.01 -13.37 -5.62
CA GLY A 139 20.29 -12.88 -5.12
C GLY A 139 20.29 -12.52 -3.63
N PRO A 140 21.45 -12.17 -3.06
CA PRO A 140 21.62 -11.90 -1.62
C PRO A 140 20.97 -10.58 -1.16
N GLY A 141 20.18 -9.92 -2.02
CA GLY A 141 19.61 -8.61 -1.75
C GLY A 141 18.45 -8.69 -0.75
N HIS A 142 18.70 -8.32 0.50
CA HIS A 142 17.69 -8.23 1.56
C HIS A 142 16.58 -7.18 1.32
N ARG A 143 16.77 -6.29 0.34
CA ARG A 143 15.79 -5.28 -0.08
C ARG A 143 14.47 -5.91 -0.56
N GLN A 144 14.55 -7.03 -1.28
CA GLN A 144 13.38 -7.75 -1.79
C GLN A 144 12.58 -8.42 -0.67
N VAL A 145 13.27 -8.90 0.37
CA VAL A 145 12.63 -9.44 1.58
C VAL A 145 11.89 -8.33 2.32
N ALA A 146 12.50 -7.15 2.46
CA ALA A 146 11.84 -5.98 3.06
C ALA A 146 10.58 -5.60 2.27
N TYR A 147 10.66 -5.64 0.94
CA TYR A 147 9.51 -5.43 0.06
C TYR A 147 8.39 -6.44 0.32
N ILE A 148 8.69 -7.75 0.36
CA ILE A 148 7.67 -8.77 0.62
C ILE A 148 7.05 -8.62 2.01
N LEU A 149 7.84 -8.26 3.02
CA LEU A 149 7.30 -7.97 4.36
C LEU A 149 6.41 -6.71 4.35
N GLY A 150 6.68 -5.75 3.47
CA GLY A 150 5.78 -4.63 3.18
C GLY A 150 4.49 -5.10 2.54
N TRP A 151 4.59 -5.95 1.52
CA TRP A 151 3.43 -6.54 0.85
C TRP A 151 2.57 -7.37 1.80
N LEU A 152 3.17 -8.09 2.75
CA LEU A 152 2.46 -8.74 3.85
C LEU A 152 1.59 -7.73 4.60
N THR A 153 2.12 -6.55 4.93
CA THR A 153 1.34 -5.47 5.56
C THR A 153 0.18 -5.02 4.67
N HIS A 154 0.37 -4.96 3.36
CA HIS A 154 -0.71 -4.68 2.42
C HIS A 154 -1.82 -5.74 2.52
N VAL A 155 -1.46 -7.02 2.41
CA VAL A 155 -2.41 -8.15 2.46
C VAL A 155 -3.20 -8.14 3.76
N VAL A 156 -2.55 -7.93 4.92
CA VAL A 156 -3.24 -7.81 6.22
C VAL A 156 -4.16 -6.60 6.24
N GLY A 157 -3.61 -5.43 5.91
CA GLY A 157 -4.31 -4.15 5.96
C GLY A 157 -5.62 -4.20 5.20
N ASP A 158 -5.56 -4.73 3.98
CA ASP A 158 -6.67 -4.75 3.07
C ASP A 158 -7.70 -5.83 3.40
N ASN A 159 -7.28 -7.00 3.89
CA ASN A 159 -8.22 -8.03 4.36
C ASN A 159 -9.00 -7.56 5.58
N LEU A 160 -8.35 -6.86 6.52
CA LEU A 160 -8.99 -6.38 7.75
C LEU A 160 -9.88 -5.16 7.48
N ILE A 161 -9.36 -4.13 6.81
CA ILE A 161 -10.10 -2.87 6.62
C ILE A 161 -11.31 -3.02 5.72
N LYS A 162 -11.28 -3.97 4.77
CA LYS A 162 -12.42 -4.29 3.89
C LYS A 162 -13.30 -5.41 4.46
N SER A 163 -13.05 -5.83 5.69
CA SER A 163 -13.82 -6.84 6.42
C SER A 163 -13.87 -8.21 5.72
N TYR A 164 -12.89 -8.55 4.88
CA TYR A 164 -12.70 -9.91 4.36
C TYR A 164 -12.18 -10.84 5.45
N GLN A 165 -11.44 -10.30 6.41
CA GLN A 165 -11.06 -10.96 7.65
C GLN A 165 -11.49 -10.08 8.83
N PRO A 166 -12.09 -10.67 9.88
CA PRO A 166 -12.34 -9.94 11.12
C PRO A 166 -11.01 -9.64 11.82
N GLY A 167 -10.99 -8.59 12.65
CA GLY A 167 -9.81 -8.28 13.47
C GLY A 167 -9.56 -6.81 13.77
N ILE A 168 -10.46 -5.91 13.34
CA ILE A 168 -10.46 -4.52 13.77
C ILE A 168 -11.87 -4.11 14.20
N ASP A 169 -11.93 -3.30 15.25
CA ASP A 169 -13.16 -2.71 15.75
C ASP A 169 -13.23 -1.27 15.26
N LEU A 170 -13.94 -1.06 14.15
CA LEU A 170 -14.08 0.26 13.55
C LEU A 170 -15.41 0.40 12.84
N GLU A 171 -16.19 1.38 13.28
CA GLU A 171 -17.39 1.86 12.61
C GLU A 171 -17.38 3.38 12.67
N LEU A 172 -17.29 4.03 11.50
CA LEU A 172 -17.27 5.50 11.39
C LEU A 172 -18.68 6.01 11.04
N LEU A 173 -18.88 6.60 9.85
CA LEU A 173 -20.17 7.16 9.46
C LEU A 173 -21.20 6.06 9.17
N ASP A 174 -20.81 5.13 8.33
CA ASP A 174 -21.68 4.16 7.66
C ASP A 174 -21.02 2.76 7.56
N GLY A 175 -20.03 2.49 8.42
CA GLY A 175 -19.32 1.21 8.48
C GLY A 175 -17.81 1.34 8.68
N THR A 176 -17.09 0.23 8.49
CA THR A 176 -15.62 0.15 8.65
C THR A 176 -14.86 0.82 7.51
N TYR A 177 -15.23 0.52 6.26
CA TYR A 177 -14.59 1.06 5.06
C TYR A 177 -15.61 1.40 3.97
N THR A 178 -15.85 2.70 3.82
CA THR A 178 -16.69 3.26 2.78
C THR A 178 -15.97 4.43 2.09
N PRO A 179 -16.40 4.82 0.88
CA PRO A 179 -15.86 6.01 0.21
C PRO A 179 -16.00 7.30 1.02
N GLN A 180 -17.03 7.41 1.88
CA GLN A 180 -17.30 8.57 2.75
C GLN A 180 -16.41 8.60 3.98
N ASN A 181 -16.01 7.44 4.51
CA ASN A 181 -15.10 7.38 5.65
C ASN A 181 -13.64 7.71 5.32
N ARG A 182 -13.26 7.63 4.03
CA ARG A 182 -11.87 7.77 3.62
C ARG A 182 -11.24 9.13 3.99
N PRO A 183 -11.87 10.30 3.75
CA PRO A 183 -11.29 11.57 4.16
C PRO A 183 -11.03 11.66 5.66
N ILE A 184 -11.93 11.14 6.50
CA ILE A 184 -11.76 11.09 7.96
C ILE A 184 -10.52 10.30 8.32
N GLN A 185 -10.43 9.07 7.79
CA GLN A 185 -9.33 8.17 8.06
C GLN A 185 -7.99 8.74 7.57
N ASP A 186 -7.94 9.28 6.36
CA ASP A 186 -6.72 9.83 5.77
C ASP A 186 -6.27 11.10 6.53
N LEU A 187 -7.16 12.05 6.84
CA LEU A 187 -6.80 13.30 7.53
C LEU A 187 -6.36 13.07 8.98
N VAL A 188 -7.06 12.23 9.74
CA VAL A 188 -6.72 11.93 11.14
C VAL A 188 -5.40 11.15 11.21
N THR A 189 -5.20 10.20 10.30
CA THR A 189 -3.94 9.45 10.21
C THR A 189 -2.78 10.35 9.78
N PHE A 190 -2.99 11.23 8.80
CA PHE A 190 -1.94 12.10 8.29
C PHE A 190 -1.48 13.12 9.33
N HIS A 191 -2.41 13.85 9.96
CA HIS A 191 -2.07 14.94 10.89
C HIS A 191 -1.90 14.46 12.33
N GLY A 192 -2.89 13.77 12.89
CA GLY A 192 -2.88 13.36 14.29
C GLY A 192 -1.82 12.30 14.55
N VAL A 193 -1.94 11.16 13.89
CA VAL A 193 -1.00 10.04 14.15
C VAL A 193 0.35 10.29 13.48
N GLY A 194 0.35 10.62 12.19
CA GLY A 194 1.58 10.76 11.42
C GLY A 194 2.43 11.94 11.86
N ARG A 195 1.91 13.16 11.74
CA ARG A 195 2.69 14.37 12.05
C ARG A 195 2.83 14.61 13.56
N GLN A 196 1.74 14.61 14.32
CA GLN A 196 1.78 14.99 15.73
C GLN A 196 2.37 13.89 16.64
N GLU A 197 1.87 12.66 16.57
CA GLU A 197 2.36 11.58 17.44
C GLU A 197 3.74 11.05 16.99
N LEU A 198 3.90 10.77 15.70
CA LEU A 198 5.07 10.06 15.18
C LEU A 198 6.15 10.96 14.57
N GLY A 199 5.86 12.24 14.32
CA GLY A 199 6.81 13.19 13.74
C GLY A 199 7.22 12.83 12.31
N LEU A 200 6.31 12.26 11.52
CA LEU A 200 6.58 11.82 10.15
C LEU A 200 6.71 13.00 9.18
N SER A 201 7.70 12.92 8.29
CA SER A 201 7.72 13.68 7.05
C SER A 201 7.04 12.87 5.95
N TRP A 202 5.74 13.11 5.73
CA TRP A 202 4.99 12.41 4.69
C TRP A 202 5.56 12.64 3.29
N GLU A 203 6.09 13.83 3.04
CA GLU A 203 6.70 14.18 1.75
C GLU A 203 7.93 13.32 1.46
N ASP A 204 8.90 13.28 2.38
CA ASP A 204 10.11 12.47 2.22
C ASP A 204 9.77 10.97 2.14
N LEU A 205 8.89 10.50 3.02
CA LEU A 205 8.46 9.10 3.04
C LEU A 205 7.82 8.67 1.71
N MET A 206 6.93 9.50 1.17
CA MET A 206 6.25 9.20 -0.09
C MET A 206 7.20 9.32 -1.29
N ALA A 207 8.16 10.24 -1.25
CA ALA A 207 9.20 10.38 -2.27
C ALA A 207 10.16 9.19 -2.31
N ASP A 208 10.66 8.75 -1.15
CA ASP A 208 11.53 7.58 -1.01
C ASP A 208 10.82 6.30 -1.47
N MET A 209 9.57 6.12 -1.04
CA MET A 209 8.74 5.00 -1.45
C MET A 209 8.54 4.98 -2.98
N ALA A 210 8.14 6.11 -3.57
CA ALA A 210 7.88 6.20 -5.02
C ALA A 210 9.15 6.02 -5.88
N SER A 211 10.32 6.32 -5.33
CA SER A 211 11.62 6.15 -5.99
C SER A 211 12.19 4.73 -5.86
N THR A 212 11.53 3.86 -5.09
CA THR A 212 11.97 2.47 -4.94
C THR A 212 11.79 1.71 -6.27
N PRO A 213 12.83 1.02 -6.77
CA PRO A 213 12.75 0.30 -8.03
C PRO A 213 11.77 -0.87 -7.98
N VAL A 214 11.35 -1.33 -9.16
CA VAL A 214 10.59 -2.58 -9.30
C VAL A 214 11.52 -3.74 -8.99
N GLU A 215 11.09 -4.61 -8.08
CA GLU A 215 11.84 -5.80 -7.69
C GLU A 215 11.39 -7.00 -8.54
N PRO A 216 12.32 -7.84 -9.03
CA PRO A 216 11.99 -9.05 -9.78
C PRO A 216 11.07 -10.02 -9.01
N VAL A 217 11.17 -10.03 -7.67
CA VAL A 217 10.32 -10.89 -6.82
C VAL A 217 8.84 -10.55 -6.92
N GLN A 218 8.47 -9.34 -7.35
CA GLN A 218 7.07 -8.93 -7.50
C GLN A 218 6.32 -9.79 -8.52
N PHE A 219 6.99 -10.12 -9.63
CA PHE A 219 6.46 -11.02 -10.64
C PHE A 219 6.30 -12.44 -10.08
N HIS A 220 7.23 -12.86 -9.23
CA HIS A 220 7.24 -14.19 -8.62
C HIS A 220 6.07 -14.40 -7.67
N TYR A 221 5.93 -13.52 -6.66
CA TYR A 221 4.86 -13.69 -5.67
C TYR A 221 3.47 -13.42 -6.24
N MET A 222 3.35 -12.69 -7.36
CA MET A 222 2.09 -12.54 -8.11
C MET A 222 1.78 -13.71 -9.05
N ARG A 223 2.68 -14.70 -9.14
CA ARG A 223 2.61 -15.84 -10.07
C ARG A 223 2.54 -15.40 -11.53
N VAL A 224 3.33 -14.39 -11.89
CA VAL A 224 3.48 -13.83 -13.25
C VAL A 224 4.92 -14.03 -13.78
N ALA A 225 5.77 -14.75 -13.03
CA ALA A 225 7.04 -15.26 -13.51
C ALA A 225 6.91 -16.72 -13.97
N ALA A 226 7.98 -17.31 -14.51
CA ALA A 226 8.01 -18.76 -14.71
C ALA A 226 7.92 -19.48 -13.34
N PRO A 227 7.11 -20.54 -13.19
CA PRO A 227 6.96 -21.26 -11.93
C PRO A 227 8.27 -21.93 -11.53
N ARG A 228 8.73 -21.64 -10.31
CA ARG A 228 9.95 -22.21 -9.72
C ARG A 228 9.96 -22.04 -8.19
N GLY A 229 10.86 -22.75 -7.52
CA GLY A 229 11.05 -22.63 -6.08
C GLY A 229 9.88 -23.16 -5.25
N GLN A 230 9.95 -22.91 -3.94
CA GLN A 230 8.99 -23.44 -2.97
C GLN A 230 7.58 -22.91 -3.21
N LEU A 231 7.45 -21.67 -3.69
CA LEU A 231 6.14 -21.09 -3.97
C LEU A 231 5.41 -21.86 -5.07
N ALA A 232 6.11 -22.25 -6.14
CA ALA A 232 5.51 -23.02 -7.23
C ALA A 232 5.24 -24.48 -6.84
N GLU A 233 6.08 -25.08 -5.99
CA GLU A 233 5.86 -26.42 -5.46
C GLU A 233 4.59 -26.50 -4.61
N GLN A 234 4.38 -25.51 -3.73
CA GLN A 234 3.23 -25.47 -2.82
C GLN A 234 1.96 -24.94 -3.50
N PHE A 235 2.10 -23.99 -4.43
CA PHE A 235 1.00 -23.35 -5.14
C PHE A 235 1.21 -23.44 -6.66
N PRO A 236 1.07 -24.64 -7.26
CA PRO A 236 1.40 -24.88 -8.67
C PRO A 236 0.38 -24.28 -9.65
N GLN A 237 -0.79 -23.87 -9.14
CA GLN A 237 -1.91 -23.39 -9.94
C GLN A 237 -1.79 -21.89 -10.28
N TYR A 238 -2.43 -21.47 -11.37
CA TYR A 238 -2.71 -20.07 -11.74
C TYR A 238 -1.49 -19.16 -12.01
N TRP A 239 -0.36 -19.76 -12.37
CA TRP A 239 0.79 -19.04 -12.92
C TRP A 239 0.49 -18.53 -14.34
N ARG A 240 0.91 -17.28 -14.61
CA ARG A 240 0.70 -16.59 -15.91
C ARG A 240 1.97 -15.86 -16.37
N PRO A 241 3.05 -16.59 -16.70
CA PRO A 241 4.28 -15.99 -17.19
C PRO A 241 4.09 -15.13 -18.45
N GLU A 242 3.05 -15.40 -19.24
CA GLU A 242 2.72 -14.63 -20.44
C GLU A 242 2.36 -13.16 -20.16
N ASP A 243 1.93 -12.83 -18.93
CA ASP A 243 1.56 -11.47 -18.55
C ASP A 243 2.77 -10.63 -18.06
N ALA A 244 3.98 -11.20 -18.02
CA ALA A 244 5.16 -10.57 -17.42
C ALA A 244 5.52 -9.21 -18.04
N ARG A 245 5.47 -9.08 -19.37
CA ARG A 245 5.78 -7.81 -20.04
C ARG A 245 4.79 -6.71 -19.68
N LEU A 246 3.50 -7.04 -19.66
CA LEU A 246 2.46 -6.10 -19.26
C LEU A 246 2.65 -5.69 -17.80
N LEU A 247 2.88 -6.64 -16.89
CA LEU A 247 3.08 -6.34 -15.47
C LEU A 247 4.29 -5.43 -15.24
N GLN A 248 5.38 -5.62 -16.01
CA GLN A 248 6.55 -4.76 -15.94
C GLN A 248 6.22 -3.32 -16.32
N ALA A 249 5.52 -3.11 -17.43
CA ALA A 249 5.09 -1.79 -17.86
C ALA A 249 4.13 -1.14 -16.84
N VAL A 250 3.20 -1.91 -16.28
CA VAL A 250 2.30 -1.45 -15.22
C VAL A 250 3.09 -0.97 -14.01
N PHE A 251 4.06 -1.73 -13.52
CA PHE A 251 4.86 -1.32 -12.37
C PHE A 251 5.74 -0.11 -12.62
N GLN A 252 6.31 0.03 -13.82
CA GLN A 252 7.07 1.23 -14.18
C GLN A 252 6.17 2.47 -14.20
N GLU A 253 5.00 2.37 -14.83
CA GLU A 253 4.02 3.46 -14.85
C GLU A 253 3.48 3.77 -13.46
N ASN A 254 3.31 2.75 -12.62
CA ASN A 254 2.91 2.88 -11.22
C ASN A 254 3.88 3.75 -10.41
N ARG A 255 5.19 3.51 -10.56
CA ARG A 255 6.23 4.33 -9.91
C ARG A 255 6.21 5.76 -10.42
N ARG A 256 6.23 5.93 -11.75
CA ARG A 256 6.22 7.25 -12.40
C ARG A 256 4.99 8.06 -12.00
N TYR A 257 3.80 7.44 -12.03
CA TYR A 257 2.56 8.14 -11.74
C TYR A 257 2.42 8.46 -10.25
N GLN A 258 2.88 7.59 -9.35
CA GLN A 258 2.85 7.90 -7.92
C GLN A 258 3.69 9.12 -7.58
N GLN A 259 4.86 9.33 -8.22
CA GLN A 259 5.66 10.55 -8.03
C GLN A 259 4.87 11.81 -8.35
N ILE A 260 4.10 11.81 -9.44
CA ILE A 260 3.23 12.93 -9.83
C ILE A 260 2.07 13.09 -8.85
N ARG A 261 1.45 11.98 -8.45
CA ARG A 261 0.26 11.96 -7.60
C ARG A 261 0.56 12.37 -6.16
N ASN A 262 1.76 12.07 -5.66
CA ASN A 262 2.19 12.42 -4.30
C ASN A 262 1.96 13.91 -4.00
N GLY A 263 2.45 14.80 -4.86
CA GLY A 263 2.30 16.24 -4.66
C GLY A 263 0.83 16.68 -4.55
N ARG A 264 -0.04 16.12 -5.40
CA ARG A 264 -1.48 16.43 -5.40
C ARG A 264 -2.17 15.92 -4.13
N LEU A 265 -1.81 14.73 -3.67
CA LEU A 265 -2.35 14.18 -2.42
C LEU A 265 -1.90 14.99 -1.20
N LEU A 266 -0.62 15.37 -1.14
CA LEU A 266 -0.08 16.19 -0.06
C LEU A 266 -0.79 17.55 0.00
N GLN A 267 -1.05 18.16 -1.16
CA GLN A 267 -1.83 19.40 -1.25
C GLN A 267 -3.27 19.20 -0.77
N GLN A 268 -3.96 18.15 -1.23
CA GLN A 268 -5.34 17.87 -0.83
C GLN A 268 -5.49 17.57 0.68
N LEU A 269 -4.50 16.90 1.27
CA LEU A 269 -4.50 16.57 2.70
C LEU A 269 -4.01 17.73 3.58
N ALA A 270 -3.46 18.80 3.01
CA ALA A 270 -2.99 19.94 3.80
C ALA A 270 -4.17 20.69 4.44
N LEU A 271 -4.05 21.00 5.73
CA LEU A 271 -5.00 21.86 6.43
C LEU A 271 -4.61 23.32 6.23
N ARG A 272 -5.61 24.19 6.12
CA ARG A 272 -5.46 25.65 6.06
C ARG A 272 -6.02 26.26 7.34
N GLN A 273 -5.42 27.36 7.80
CA GLN A 273 -6.03 28.17 8.85
C GLN A 273 -6.92 29.25 8.24
N LEU A 274 -8.17 29.30 8.66
CA LEU A 274 -9.11 30.37 8.33
C LEU A 274 -9.80 30.83 9.61
N ASN A 275 -9.70 32.12 9.94
CA ASN A 275 -10.31 32.70 11.15
C ASN A 275 -9.98 31.93 12.44
N GLY A 276 -8.74 31.45 12.57
CA GLY A 276 -8.27 30.69 13.73
C GLY A 276 -8.72 29.23 13.78
N ARG A 277 -9.42 28.71 12.75
CA ARG A 277 -9.86 27.31 12.65
C ARG A 277 -9.10 26.57 11.56
N TRP A 278 -8.87 25.28 11.79
CA TRP A 278 -8.31 24.39 10.78
C TRP A 278 -9.40 23.91 9.83
N VAL A 279 -9.19 24.10 8.53
CA VAL A 279 -10.13 23.74 7.47
C VAL A 279 -9.44 22.79 6.50
N CYS A 280 -10.13 21.72 6.12
CA CYS A 280 -9.65 20.76 5.13
C CYS A 280 -9.98 21.22 3.69
N ASP A 281 -9.53 20.43 2.72
CA ASP A 281 -9.95 20.60 1.33
C ASP A 281 -11.47 20.43 1.17
N GLU A 282 -12.06 21.19 0.24
CA GLU A 282 -13.51 21.22 0.05
C GLU A 282 -14.04 19.88 -0.49
N GLU A 283 -13.30 19.22 -1.39
CA GLU A 283 -13.69 17.92 -1.92
C GLU A 283 -13.73 16.87 -0.80
N LEU A 284 -12.75 16.91 0.11
CA LEU A 284 -12.71 16.02 1.28
C LEU A 284 -13.92 16.23 2.19
N SER A 285 -14.29 17.50 2.43
CA SER A 285 -15.50 17.83 3.21
C SER A 285 -16.78 17.36 2.50
N GLN A 286 -16.97 17.68 1.23
CA GLN A 286 -18.14 17.27 0.45
C GLN A 286 -18.32 15.75 0.44
N ARG A 287 -17.23 14.99 0.29
CA ARG A 287 -17.26 13.51 0.31
C ARG A 287 -17.70 12.91 1.64
N THR A 288 -17.54 13.64 2.74
CA THR A 288 -18.03 13.26 4.08
C THR A 288 -19.43 13.81 4.39
N GLY A 289 -20.15 14.34 3.39
CA GLY A 289 -21.45 14.99 3.61
C GLY A 289 -21.33 16.40 4.21
N GLY A 290 -20.20 17.07 4.03
CA GLY A 290 -19.97 18.45 4.47
C GLY A 290 -19.34 18.60 5.86
N LEU A 291 -18.81 17.52 6.46
CA LEU A 291 -18.14 17.62 7.76
C LEU A 291 -16.93 18.55 7.71
N GLN A 292 -16.77 19.33 8.77
CA GLN A 292 -15.57 20.10 9.05
C GLN A 292 -14.49 19.21 9.67
N TYR A 293 -13.23 19.64 9.56
CA TYR A 293 -12.10 18.86 10.06
C TYR A 293 -12.22 18.49 11.55
N GLU A 294 -12.65 19.42 12.40
CA GLU A 294 -12.85 19.15 13.84
C GLU A 294 -13.93 18.09 14.10
N GLU A 295 -14.99 18.07 13.29
CA GLU A 295 -16.06 17.07 13.38
C GLU A 295 -15.54 15.69 12.95
N MET A 296 -14.72 15.63 11.89
CA MET A 296 -14.05 14.40 11.46
C MET A 296 -13.14 13.85 12.56
N VAL A 297 -12.37 14.71 13.24
CA VAL A 297 -11.51 14.32 14.38
C VAL A 297 -12.35 13.80 15.54
N SER A 298 -13.43 14.50 15.89
CA SER A 298 -14.35 14.09 16.96
C SER A 298 -14.97 12.72 16.67
N LEU A 299 -15.40 12.49 15.42
CA LEU A 299 -15.96 11.23 14.98
C LEU A 299 -14.94 10.09 15.03
N ALA A 300 -13.71 10.32 14.55
CA ALA A 300 -12.64 9.34 14.64
C ALA A 300 -12.31 8.97 16.09
N LYS A 301 -12.34 9.95 17.01
CA LYS A 301 -12.16 9.71 18.45
C LYS A 301 -13.31 8.87 19.02
N LYS A 302 -14.55 9.18 18.66
CA LYS A 302 -15.73 8.44 19.11
C LYS A 302 -15.70 6.98 18.64
N ALA A 303 -15.22 6.74 17.42
CA ALA A 303 -15.09 5.42 16.82
C ALA A 303 -13.83 4.66 17.27
N ASP A 304 -13.07 5.19 18.24
CA ASP A 304 -11.78 4.67 18.69
C ASP A 304 -10.82 4.30 17.54
N PHE A 305 -10.78 5.17 16.52
CA PHE A 305 -10.02 4.92 15.30
C PHE A 305 -8.52 4.72 15.56
N ARG A 306 -7.99 5.35 16.62
CA ARG A 306 -6.59 5.19 17.01
C ARG A 306 -6.31 3.78 17.55
N HIS A 307 -7.26 3.17 18.25
CA HIS A 307 -7.19 1.78 18.67
C HIS A 307 -7.30 0.83 17.48
N ALA A 308 -8.20 1.09 16.51
CA ALA A 308 -8.26 0.31 15.28
C ALA A 308 -6.94 0.32 14.49
N LEU A 309 -6.24 1.47 14.47
CA LEU A 309 -4.88 1.57 13.92
C LEU A 309 -3.85 0.73 14.70
N TRP A 310 -3.96 0.66 16.02
CA TRP A 310 -3.12 -0.21 16.84
C TRP A 310 -3.40 -1.69 16.56
N GLN A 311 -4.67 -2.11 16.52
CA GLN A 311 -5.07 -3.48 16.16
C GLN A 311 -4.50 -3.88 14.79
N MET A 312 -4.50 -2.96 13.83
CA MET A 312 -3.87 -3.18 12.53
C MET A 312 -2.37 -3.44 12.63
N GLY A 313 -1.65 -2.65 13.43
CA GLY A 313 -0.22 -2.85 13.68
C GLY A 313 0.07 -4.20 14.34
N GLU A 314 -0.72 -4.60 15.33
CA GLU A 314 -0.60 -5.91 15.99
C GLU A 314 -0.86 -7.06 15.01
N ALA A 315 -1.89 -6.98 14.19
CA ALA A 315 -2.21 -8.01 13.22
C ALA A 315 -1.11 -8.18 12.15
N VAL A 316 -0.47 -7.08 11.75
CA VAL A 316 0.71 -7.13 10.87
C VAL A 316 1.88 -7.84 11.55
N ALA A 317 2.18 -7.49 12.81
CA ALA A 317 3.25 -8.13 13.56
C ALA A 317 2.98 -9.62 13.84
N ASP A 318 1.73 -10.00 14.13
CA ASP A 318 1.29 -11.39 14.27
C ASP A 318 1.59 -12.20 13.00
N LEU A 319 1.25 -11.66 11.82
CA LEU A 319 1.51 -12.37 10.57
C LEU A 319 3.00 -12.42 10.25
N MET A 320 3.76 -11.34 10.52
CA MET A 320 5.22 -11.36 10.39
C MET A 320 5.85 -12.46 11.26
N GLU A 321 5.41 -12.59 12.51
CA GLU A 321 5.89 -13.63 13.43
C GLU A 321 5.58 -15.03 12.90
N LYS A 322 4.35 -15.27 12.42
CA LYS A 322 3.97 -16.54 11.78
C LYS A 322 4.82 -16.88 10.57
N VAL A 323 5.22 -15.88 9.78
CA VAL A 323 6.11 -16.04 8.62
C VAL A 323 7.54 -16.34 9.05
N VAL A 324 8.06 -15.66 10.07
CA VAL A 324 9.39 -15.93 10.66
C VAL A 324 9.48 -17.34 11.22
N GLN A 325 8.41 -17.86 11.82
CA GLN A 325 8.34 -19.24 12.30
C GLN A 325 8.39 -20.26 11.16
N ARG A 326 7.86 -19.92 9.98
CA ARG A 326 7.79 -20.79 8.79
C ARG A 326 9.00 -20.70 7.87
N GLN A 327 9.78 -19.62 7.96
CA GLN A 327 10.96 -19.42 7.13
C GLN A 327 12.22 -19.32 8.00
N PRO A 328 12.93 -20.45 8.25
CA PRO A 328 14.11 -20.48 9.10
C PRO A 328 15.23 -19.50 8.68
N LEU A 329 15.38 -19.24 7.38
CA LEU A 329 16.37 -18.28 6.87
C LEU A 329 16.18 -16.86 7.42
N LEU A 330 14.97 -16.48 7.84
CA LEU A 330 14.72 -15.19 8.48
C LEU A 330 15.27 -15.12 9.91
N GLN A 331 15.42 -16.26 10.60
CA GLN A 331 15.98 -16.33 11.95
C GLN A 331 17.51 -16.21 11.94
N GLU A 332 18.13 -16.57 10.81
CA GLU A 332 19.58 -16.51 10.56
C GLU A 332 20.05 -15.14 10.07
N MET A 333 19.13 -14.18 9.87
CA MET A 333 19.45 -12.85 9.37
C MET A 333 20.43 -12.10 10.30
N PRO A 334 21.32 -11.26 9.73
CA PRO A 334 22.27 -10.47 10.52
C PRO A 334 21.55 -9.66 11.60
N ARG A 335 21.96 -9.88 12.85
CA ARG A 335 21.41 -9.21 14.04
C ARG A 335 22.03 -7.84 14.31
N ASP A 336 22.67 -7.23 13.31
CA ASP A 336 23.03 -5.82 13.48
C ASP A 336 21.75 -5.03 13.76
N ASN A 337 21.81 -4.02 14.62
CA ASN A 337 20.58 -3.35 15.08
C ASN A 337 19.91 -2.50 13.98
N GLY A 338 20.48 -2.45 12.76
CA GLY A 338 20.07 -1.52 11.72
C GLY A 338 20.07 -0.06 12.19
N PRO A 339 19.51 0.86 11.40
CA PRO A 339 19.23 2.20 11.91
C PRO A 339 17.99 2.18 12.83
N GLY A 340 18.05 2.83 13.99
CA GLY A 340 16.87 2.99 14.86
C GLY A 340 15.90 4.07 14.37
N TRP A 341 14.68 4.12 14.92
CA TRP A 341 13.66 5.12 14.54
C TRP A 341 14.17 6.58 14.56
N LYS A 342 14.96 6.93 15.57
CA LYS A 342 15.57 8.27 15.70
C LYS A 342 16.55 8.57 14.56
N GLN A 343 17.29 7.57 14.08
CA GLN A 343 18.23 7.72 12.97
C GLN A 343 17.50 7.80 11.63
N LEU A 344 16.43 7.02 11.45
CA LEU A 344 15.57 7.10 10.26
C LEU A 344 14.91 8.48 10.16
N SER A 345 14.18 8.89 11.21
CA SER A 345 13.49 10.18 11.24
C SER A 345 14.43 11.38 11.25
N GLY A 346 15.66 11.22 11.76
CA GLY A 346 16.68 12.27 11.72
C GLY A 346 17.10 12.68 10.32
N ARG A 347 16.93 11.82 9.30
CA ARG A 347 17.20 12.16 7.89
C ARG A 347 16.17 13.14 7.33
N TRP A 348 14.93 13.07 7.82
CA TRP A 348 13.82 13.93 7.39
C TRP A 348 13.79 15.29 8.09
N LYS A 349 14.44 15.41 9.25
CA LYS A 349 14.54 16.68 10.00
C LYS A 349 15.58 17.66 9.42
N LYS A 350 16.30 17.29 8.36
CA LYS A 350 17.43 18.04 7.81
C LYS A 350 17.10 18.90 6.58
N GLN A 351 15.84 19.20 6.31
CA GLN A 351 15.45 20.17 5.27
C GLN A 351 14.98 21.48 5.91
#